data_AF-A0AAD6JZF1-F1
#
_entry.id   AF-A0AAD6JZF1-F1
#
_cell.length_a   1.000
_cell.length_b   1.000
_cell.length_c   1.000
_cell.angle_alpha   90.00
_cell.angle_beta   90.00
_cell.angle_gamma   90.00
#
_symmetry.space_group_name_H-M   'P 1'
#
loop_
_entity.id
_entity.type
_entity.pdbx_description
1 polymer ?
#
loop_
_entity_poly.entity_id
_entity_poly.type
_entity_poly.pdbx_seq_one_letter_code
_entity_poly.pdbx_strand_id
1 'polypeptide(L)'
;MADSNENQQDKGKEQEQYGVLLYYKYTEIPDLNSLLSFYNSNCTSLSLLGRVRLSLHGVNVTVGGKLSSLEKHIEAVKAISLFEGTDFKLASCHFPLNDKVAHECGFTSLSIRIVKELVTFTPYPLVKSPDVSNAGRHLSAVEFHSALQSAGKLVDKESLAEDKGLVLVDARNLYETRIGKFDMPNVDTLDPRIRQYSDLPSWIDDNSEQLRGKNVLMYCTGGIRCEMASAYIRSKGAGFENVFQLYGGIQRYLEQFPDGGFFKGKNFVFDHRISVGSSDTNILGTCLLCGLSFDDYSSRCRCSYCRMLVLVCDSCREEEAVYVCELCQKHGKVVESNVAENGEQQDILPQVQVKTISLDTILSPQLHGGQGTRPPRKLRILCLHGFRQNASGFKGRTASLAKKLKNIAELVFVDAPHELPFIYHPCVSELECSDESSFSSQQILPPTETCRGKFAWLIAPDSKGKSATDWEKADSPFDPLQYLQQTEGFDVSLSYLKTIFSRDGPFDGILGFSQGAAMAALLCAQKGRLKGDIDFRFAILCSGFALPFVEIESGSINCPSLHIFGCVPGKDRQIANKTSRELSSLFEDGCSVIIEHDCGHIIPTRTPYIDEIKGFLHRFL
;
A
#
# COMPACT_ATOMS: atom_id res chain seq x y z
N MET A 1 46.95 10.09 61.33
CA MET A 1 46.07 8.99 61.77
C MET A 1 44.73 9.21 61.11
N ALA A 2 44.16 8.12 60.57
CA ALA A 2 42.74 7.81 60.34
C ALA A 2 41.69 8.96 60.29
N ASP A 3 40.75 8.98 59.35
CA ASP A 3 40.13 7.82 58.71
C ASP A 3 40.17 7.77 57.17
N SER A 4 40.11 6.55 56.66
CA SER A 4 40.06 6.23 55.24
C SER A 4 39.12 5.04 55.02
N ASN A 5 37.88 5.29 54.61
CA ASN A 5 36.98 4.29 54.01
C ASN A 5 35.69 4.94 53.49
N GLU A 6 35.67 5.30 52.20
CA GLU A 6 34.45 5.37 51.37
C GLU A 6 34.85 5.64 49.91
N ASN A 7 35.50 4.66 49.27
CA ASN A 7 35.83 4.74 47.84
C ASN A 7 35.90 3.36 47.18
N GLN A 8 34.83 2.58 47.31
CA GLN A 8 34.78 1.22 46.74
C GLN A 8 33.37 0.71 46.41
N GLN A 9 32.51 1.55 45.82
CA GLN A 9 31.24 1.07 45.24
C GLN A 9 30.69 1.89 44.06
N ASP A 10 31.53 2.17 43.06
CA ASP A 10 31.03 2.46 41.69
C ASP A 10 31.77 1.59 40.66
N LYS A 11 31.33 0.33 40.56
CA LYS A 11 31.75 -0.61 39.52
C LYS A 11 30.55 -0.93 38.62
N GLY A 12 30.58 -0.38 37.41
CA GLY A 12 29.97 -1.01 36.23
C GLY A 12 28.44 -0.99 36.15
N LYS A 13 27.87 0.19 35.88
CA LYS A 13 26.71 0.25 34.98
C LYS A 13 27.22 0.48 33.55
N GLU A 14 27.53 -0.61 32.86
CA GLU A 14 27.62 -0.57 31.40
C GLU A 14 26.29 -0.04 30.86
N GLN A 15 26.32 1.04 30.07
CA GLN A 15 25.12 1.52 29.39
C GLN A 15 24.71 0.47 28.34
N GLU A 16 23.63 -0.25 28.63
CA GLU A 16 23.17 -1.37 27.81
C GLU A 16 22.83 -0.89 26.39
N GLN A 17 23.63 -1.37 25.42
CA GLN A 17 23.54 -0.93 24.03
C GLN A 17 22.31 -1.51 23.32
N TYR A 18 21.81 -0.75 22.35
CA TYR A 18 20.65 -1.13 21.53
C TYR A 18 21.09 -1.54 20.13
N GLY A 19 20.22 -2.24 19.42
CA GLY A 19 20.47 -2.64 18.04
C GLY A 19 19.20 -2.89 17.23
N VAL A 20 19.44 -3.18 15.95
CA VAL A 20 18.45 -3.71 15.01
C VAL A 20 19.00 -5.00 14.42
N LEU A 21 18.13 -6.00 14.34
CA LEU A 21 18.39 -7.30 13.75
C LEU A 21 17.48 -7.48 12.53
N LEU A 22 18.09 -7.72 11.37
CA LEU A 22 17.44 -8.07 10.12
C LEU A 22 17.84 -9.50 9.71
N TYR A 23 16.87 -10.35 9.39
CA TYR A 23 17.13 -11.62 8.71
C TYR A 23 15.89 -12.13 7.96
N TYR A 24 16.11 -13.07 7.06
CA TYR A 24 15.05 -13.84 6.43
C TYR A 24 15.56 -15.25 6.12
N LYS A 25 14.63 -16.17 5.94
CA LYS A 25 14.88 -17.52 5.46
C LYS A 25 13.69 -17.92 4.60
N TYR A 26 13.93 -18.27 3.34
CA TYR A 26 12.97 -19.06 2.57
C TYR A 26 13.20 -20.53 2.90
N THR A 27 12.14 -21.21 3.33
CA THR A 27 12.10 -22.64 3.66
C THR A 27 10.65 -23.05 3.87
N GLU A 28 10.29 -24.31 3.63
CA GLU A 28 8.93 -24.77 3.89
C GLU A 28 8.66 -24.81 5.40
N ILE A 29 7.57 -24.16 5.83
CA ILE A 29 7.15 -24.10 7.23
C ILE A 29 6.01 -25.11 7.45
N PRO A 30 6.25 -26.26 8.12
CA PRO A 30 5.24 -27.31 8.28
C PRO A 30 4.11 -26.90 9.24
N ASP A 31 4.41 -26.08 10.25
CA ASP A 31 3.41 -25.57 11.19
C ASP A 31 3.62 -24.06 11.44
N LEU A 32 2.79 -23.26 10.77
CA LEU A 32 2.74 -21.81 10.95
C LEU A 32 2.23 -21.36 12.31
N ASN A 33 1.39 -22.15 13.00
CA ASN A 33 0.81 -21.76 14.28
C ASN A 33 1.81 -21.99 15.42
N SER A 34 2.56 -23.10 15.39
CA SER A 34 3.70 -23.30 16.29
C SER A 34 4.77 -22.22 16.07
N LEU A 35 5.10 -21.90 14.83
CA LEU A 35 6.07 -20.84 14.54
C LEU A 35 5.59 -19.44 14.98
N LEU A 36 4.31 -19.13 14.76
CA LEU A 36 3.69 -17.90 15.27
C LEU A 36 3.76 -17.84 16.79
N SER A 37 3.49 -18.95 17.48
CA SER A 37 3.53 -19.03 18.94
C SER A 37 4.96 -18.85 19.48
N PHE A 38 5.95 -19.48 18.84
CA PHE A 38 7.38 -19.26 19.13
C PHE A 38 7.76 -17.78 19.03
N TYR A 39 7.46 -17.12 17.90
CA TYR A 39 7.82 -15.72 17.70
C TYR A 39 7.12 -14.78 18.69
N ASN A 40 5.84 -15.00 19.00
CA ASN A 40 5.14 -14.20 20.01
C ASN A 40 5.80 -14.38 21.38
N SER A 41 5.96 -15.62 21.85
CA SER A 41 6.54 -15.90 23.17
C SER A 41 7.97 -15.36 23.29
N ASN A 42 8.83 -15.66 22.30
CA ASN A 42 10.24 -15.30 22.35
C ASN A 42 10.43 -13.77 22.26
N CYS A 43 9.88 -13.11 21.23
CA CYS A 43 10.04 -11.65 21.09
C CYS A 43 9.40 -10.86 22.24
N THR A 44 8.24 -11.29 22.77
CA THR A 44 7.63 -10.63 23.95
C THR A 44 8.44 -10.85 25.21
N SER A 45 8.96 -12.06 25.47
CA SER A 45 9.81 -12.34 26.65
C SER A 45 11.12 -11.55 26.66
N LEU A 46 11.60 -11.17 25.48
CA LEU A 46 12.83 -10.40 25.25
C LEU A 46 12.57 -8.90 25.05
N SER A 47 11.33 -8.43 25.23
CA SER A 47 10.89 -7.04 25.02
C SER A 47 11.29 -6.45 23.67
N LEU A 48 11.31 -7.29 22.61
CA LEU A 48 11.67 -6.88 21.26
C LEU A 48 10.49 -6.25 20.53
N LEU A 49 10.77 -5.17 19.80
CA LEU A 49 9.80 -4.42 18.99
C LEU A 49 10.15 -4.55 17.51
N GLY A 50 9.24 -4.19 16.61
CA GLY A 50 9.45 -4.31 15.16
C GLY A 50 8.48 -5.28 14.49
N ARG A 51 8.92 -5.96 13.43
CA ARG A 51 8.07 -6.69 12.49
C ARG A 51 8.59 -8.09 12.22
N VAL A 52 7.68 -9.06 12.29
CA VAL A 52 7.90 -10.45 11.89
C VAL A 52 6.81 -10.82 10.89
N ARG A 53 7.22 -11.33 9.72
CA ARG A 53 6.33 -11.87 8.69
C ARG A 53 6.61 -13.35 8.55
N LEU A 54 5.55 -14.15 8.67
CA LEU A 54 5.59 -15.61 8.57
C LEU A 54 4.76 -16.04 7.36
N SER A 55 5.24 -17.01 6.58
CA SER A 55 4.48 -17.61 5.47
C SER A 55 4.78 -19.11 5.41
N LEU A 56 4.01 -19.87 4.64
CA LEU A 56 4.32 -21.29 4.38
C LEU A 56 5.70 -21.48 3.73
N HIS A 57 6.26 -20.43 3.12
CA HIS A 57 7.55 -20.42 2.44
C HIS A 57 8.66 -19.73 3.25
N GLY A 58 8.46 -19.47 4.55
CA GLY A 58 9.54 -19.06 5.45
C GLY A 58 9.23 -17.85 6.34
N VAL A 59 10.28 -17.07 6.66
CA VAL A 59 10.21 -15.91 7.57
C VAL A 59 10.98 -14.69 7.05
N ASN A 60 10.50 -13.50 7.41
CA ASN A 60 11.18 -12.21 7.20
C ASN A 60 11.02 -11.36 8.47
N VAL A 61 12.14 -11.01 9.10
CA VAL A 61 12.19 -10.47 10.46
C VAL A 61 13.04 -9.21 10.49
N THR A 62 12.49 -8.17 11.10
CA THR A 62 13.20 -6.91 11.40
C THR A 62 12.78 -6.48 12.80
N VAL A 63 13.61 -6.78 13.80
CA VAL A 63 13.32 -6.50 15.22
C VAL A 63 14.42 -5.65 15.85
N GLY A 64 14.09 -4.89 16.89
CA GLY A 64 15.00 -4.03 17.62
C GLY A 64 14.75 -4.08 19.11
N GLY A 65 15.79 -3.73 19.87
CA GLY A 65 15.81 -3.83 21.32
C GLY A 65 17.25 -3.76 21.84
N LYS A 66 17.45 -4.22 23.08
CA LYS A 66 18.78 -4.37 23.70
C LYS A 66 19.60 -5.41 22.94
N LEU A 67 20.90 -5.19 22.71
CA LEU A 67 21.76 -6.16 22.02
C LEU A 67 21.74 -7.54 22.69
N SER A 68 21.86 -7.55 24.02
CA SER A 68 21.74 -8.75 24.88
C SER A 68 20.46 -9.57 24.68
N SER A 69 19.38 -8.92 24.21
CA SER A 69 18.08 -9.54 23.95
C SER A 69 17.94 -9.96 22.48
N LEU A 70 18.59 -9.26 21.56
CA LEU A 70 18.70 -9.66 20.15
C LEU A 70 19.61 -10.90 19.98
N GLU A 71 20.69 -10.99 20.77
CA GLU A 71 21.58 -12.17 20.80
C GLU A 71 20.83 -13.42 21.27
N LYS A 72 20.09 -13.34 22.40
CA LYS A 72 19.21 -14.42 22.88
C LYS A 72 18.13 -14.82 21.87
N HIS A 73 17.62 -13.86 21.09
CA HIS A 73 16.70 -14.16 19.99
C HIS A 73 17.39 -14.93 18.87
N ILE A 74 18.61 -14.53 18.47
CA ILE A 74 19.42 -15.25 17.46
C ILE A 74 19.69 -16.68 17.92
N GLU A 75 20.09 -16.89 19.18
CA GLU A 75 20.31 -18.22 19.76
C GLU A 75 19.04 -19.08 19.72
N ALA A 76 17.90 -18.54 20.17
CA ALA A 76 16.62 -19.24 20.16
C ALA A 76 16.14 -19.61 18.75
N VAL A 77 16.41 -18.76 17.75
CA VAL A 77 16.08 -19.05 16.34
C VAL A 77 17.04 -20.08 15.74
N LYS A 78 18.34 -20.00 16.04
CA LYS A 78 19.35 -20.98 15.61
C LYS A 78 19.12 -22.39 16.18
N ALA A 79 18.49 -22.50 17.35
CA ALA A 79 18.11 -23.78 17.94
C ALA A 79 17.00 -24.52 17.16
N ILE A 80 16.31 -23.85 16.22
CA ILE A 80 15.33 -24.45 15.32
C ILE A 80 16.03 -24.81 14.01
N SER A 81 16.12 -26.11 13.70
CA SER A 81 16.83 -26.63 12.51
C SER A 81 16.35 -26.03 11.17
N LEU A 82 15.08 -25.65 11.05
CA LEU A 82 14.54 -24.95 9.87
C LEU A 82 15.27 -23.64 9.53
N PHE A 83 15.91 -23.01 10.51
CA PHE A 83 16.65 -21.75 10.37
C PHE A 83 18.18 -21.94 10.36
N GLU A 84 18.68 -23.16 10.18
CA GLU A 84 20.10 -23.40 9.94
C GLU A 84 20.62 -22.58 8.73
N GLY A 85 21.84 -22.05 8.83
CA GLY A 85 22.44 -21.20 7.80
C GLY A 85 21.76 -19.84 7.59
N THR A 86 20.87 -19.39 8.48
CA THR A 86 20.23 -18.06 8.35
C THR A 86 21.23 -16.93 8.53
N ASP A 87 21.21 -15.96 7.60
CA ASP A 87 22.10 -14.79 7.61
C ASP A 87 21.56 -13.68 8.54
N PHE A 88 21.95 -13.75 9.82
CA PHE A 88 21.60 -12.75 10.84
C PHE A 88 22.44 -11.49 10.69
N LYS A 89 21.79 -10.38 10.33
CA LYS A 89 22.40 -9.06 10.20
C LYS A 89 22.07 -8.22 11.43
N LEU A 90 22.90 -8.35 12.47
CA LEU A 90 22.82 -7.55 13.69
C LEU A 90 23.64 -6.28 13.53
N ALA A 91 23.07 -5.13 13.86
CA ALA A 91 23.79 -3.86 13.89
C ALA A 91 23.47 -3.11 15.19
N SER A 92 24.49 -2.57 15.84
CA SER A 92 24.32 -1.67 16.97
C SER A 92 23.76 -0.32 16.52
N CYS A 93 23.04 0.32 17.43
CA CYS A 93 22.54 1.68 17.27
C CYS A 93 22.52 2.38 18.64
N HIS A 94 22.76 3.68 18.65
CA HIS A 94 22.36 4.48 19.79
C HIS A 94 20.82 4.47 19.91
N PHE A 95 20.30 4.71 21.11
CA PHE A 95 18.86 4.74 21.41
C PHE A 95 18.11 5.56 20.33
N PRO A 96 16.91 5.14 19.87
CA PRO A 96 16.23 5.81 18.75
C PRO A 96 16.17 7.33 18.96
N LEU A 97 16.78 8.08 18.04
CA LEU A 97 16.93 9.55 18.16
C LEU A 97 15.58 10.30 18.26
N ASN A 98 14.47 9.65 17.93
CA ASN A 98 13.13 10.20 18.04
C ASN A 98 12.07 9.09 18.12
N ASP A 99 11.20 9.12 19.14
CA ASP A 99 10.05 8.22 19.29
C ASP A 99 9.14 8.17 18.05
N LYS A 100 9.07 9.28 17.30
CA LYS A 100 8.27 9.42 16.09
C LYS A 100 8.80 8.57 14.94
N VAL A 101 10.13 8.50 14.77
CA VAL A 101 10.78 7.65 13.75
C VAL A 101 10.64 6.17 14.12
N ALA A 102 10.77 5.83 15.40
CA ALA A 102 10.45 4.50 15.90
C ALA A 102 8.98 4.14 15.62
N HIS A 103 8.04 5.09 15.76
CA HIS A 103 6.62 4.87 15.48
C HIS A 103 6.36 4.58 14.00
N GLU A 104 6.98 5.33 13.09
CA GLU A 104 6.73 5.26 11.66
C GLU A 104 7.42 4.06 10.98
N CYS A 105 8.58 3.63 11.48
CA CYS A 105 9.23 2.39 11.05
C CYS A 105 8.61 1.12 11.67
N GLY A 106 7.67 1.27 12.62
CA GLY A 106 6.96 0.17 13.27
C GLY A 106 7.73 -0.50 14.40
N PHE A 107 8.63 0.23 15.05
CA PHE A 107 9.44 -0.18 16.21
C PHE A 107 8.88 0.31 17.55
N THR A 108 7.72 0.99 17.59
CA THR A 108 6.99 1.27 18.84
C THR A 108 6.16 0.10 19.36
N SER A 109 6.01 -0.96 18.56
CA SER A 109 5.26 -2.16 18.94
C SER A 109 5.80 -3.38 18.20
N LEU A 110 5.53 -4.57 18.74
CA LEU A 110 5.79 -5.83 18.07
C LEU A 110 4.61 -6.18 17.15
N SER A 111 4.87 -6.36 15.85
CA SER A 111 3.88 -6.73 14.84
C SER A 111 4.28 -8.03 14.14
N ILE A 112 3.85 -9.16 14.71
CA ILE A 112 3.98 -10.49 14.10
C ILE A 112 2.74 -10.79 13.26
N ARG A 113 2.90 -11.22 12.01
CA ARG A 113 1.78 -11.52 11.09
C ARG A 113 2.09 -12.72 10.20
N ILE A 114 1.09 -13.59 10.02
CA ILE A 114 1.04 -14.51 8.89
C ILE A 114 0.69 -13.71 7.63
N VAL A 115 1.42 -13.96 6.54
CA VAL A 115 1.30 -13.32 5.24
C VAL A 115 1.37 -14.37 4.13
N LYS A 116 0.78 -14.09 2.97
CA LYS A 116 0.90 -14.98 1.79
C LYS A 116 2.35 -15.01 1.27
N GLU A 117 2.99 -13.85 1.20
CA GLU A 117 4.35 -13.65 0.66
C GLU A 117 5.15 -12.80 1.65
N LEU A 118 6.42 -13.17 1.89
CA LEU A 118 7.31 -12.48 2.84
C LEU A 118 7.60 -11.03 2.40
N VAL A 119 7.71 -10.83 1.09
CA VAL A 119 7.66 -9.55 0.39
C VAL A 119 6.71 -9.74 -0.78
N THR A 120 5.68 -8.90 -0.87
CA THR A 120 4.68 -8.97 -1.95
C THR A 120 5.34 -8.68 -3.29
N PHE A 121 5.55 -9.72 -4.10
CA PHE A 121 6.25 -9.62 -5.39
C PHE A 121 5.31 -9.16 -6.50
N THR A 122 4.01 -9.33 -6.33
CA THR A 122 3.00 -8.97 -7.32
C THR A 122 1.69 -8.56 -6.61
N PRO A 123 0.93 -7.57 -7.11
CA PRO A 123 -0.36 -7.21 -6.52
C PRO A 123 -1.46 -8.24 -6.85
N TYR A 124 -1.24 -9.10 -7.85
CA TYR A 124 -2.15 -10.16 -8.31
C TYR A 124 -1.44 -11.51 -8.34
N PRO A 125 -2.09 -12.65 -8.06
CA PRO A 125 -1.44 -13.96 -8.20
C PRO A 125 -0.90 -14.15 -9.62
N LEU A 126 0.39 -14.47 -9.75
CA LEU A 126 0.95 -14.96 -11.01
C LEU A 126 0.38 -16.35 -11.30
N VAL A 127 0.13 -16.65 -12.58
CA VAL A 127 -0.29 -17.98 -13.09
C VAL A 127 0.57 -19.09 -12.49
N LYS A 128 1.89 -18.86 -12.46
CA LYS A 128 2.85 -19.65 -11.72
C LYS A 128 3.72 -18.70 -10.90
N SER A 129 3.62 -18.76 -9.57
CA SER A 129 4.58 -18.08 -8.71
C SER A 129 6.01 -18.59 -8.99
N PRO A 130 7.03 -17.71 -8.98
CA PRO A 130 8.42 -18.15 -9.03
C PRO A 130 8.72 -19.10 -7.89
N ASP A 131 9.38 -20.20 -8.19
CA ASP A 131 9.95 -21.06 -7.17
C ASP A 131 11.31 -20.48 -6.75
N VAL A 132 11.48 -20.21 -5.45
CA VAL A 132 12.73 -19.71 -4.87
C VAL A 132 13.88 -20.73 -5.05
N SER A 133 13.58 -22.03 -5.21
CA SER A 133 14.60 -23.03 -5.57
C SER A 133 15.26 -22.71 -6.92
N ASN A 134 14.58 -21.98 -7.80
CA ASN A 134 15.06 -21.49 -9.09
C ASN A 134 15.58 -20.04 -9.05
N ALA A 135 15.90 -19.50 -7.87
CA ALA A 135 16.54 -18.18 -7.74
C ALA A 135 17.91 -18.12 -8.47
N GLY A 136 18.39 -16.90 -8.70
CA GLY A 136 19.72 -16.66 -9.28
C GLY A 136 20.85 -17.08 -8.34
N ARG A 137 22.03 -17.37 -8.91
CA ARG A 137 23.18 -17.80 -8.09
C ARG A 137 23.62 -16.66 -7.17
N HIS A 138 23.68 -16.94 -5.87
CA HIS A 138 24.25 -16.02 -4.89
C HIS A 138 25.74 -15.80 -5.15
N LEU A 139 26.15 -14.54 -5.12
CA LEU A 139 27.55 -14.09 -5.12
C LEU A 139 27.84 -13.45 -3.76
N SER A 140 28.95 -13.82 -3.13
CA SER A 140 29.50 -13.05 -2.00
C SER A 140 29.80 -11.61 -2.42
N ALA A 141 29.95 -10.71 -1.45
CA ALA A 141 30.30 -9.31 -1.74
C ALA A 141 31.58 -9.18 -2.59
N VAL A 142 32.60 -10.01 -2.32
CA VAL A 142 33.86 -10.04 -3.08
C VAL A 142 33.64 -10.55 -4.50
N GLU A 143 32.94 -11.67 -4.70
CA GLU A 143 32.63 -12.19 -6.04
C GLU A 143 31.81 -11.18 -6.87
N PHE A 144 30.84 -10.52 -6.24
CA PHE A 144 30.00 -9.50 -6.89
C PHE A 144 30.83 -8.29 -7.31
N HIS A 145 31.73 -7.81 -6.44
CA HIS A 145 32.69 -6.75 -6.76
C HIS A 145 33.62 -7.17 -7.90
N SER A 146 34.19 -8.38 -7.85
CA SER A 146 35.06 -8.89 -8.92
C SER A 146 34.33 -9.06 -10.25
N ALA A 147 33.06 -9.47 -10.26
CA ALA A 147 32.25 -9.56 -11.47
C ALA A 147 32.03 -8.18 -12.11
N LEU A 148 31.63 -7.17 -11.33
CA LEU A 148 31.51 -5.78 -11.80
C LEU A 148 32.83 -5.21 -12.32
N GLN A 149 33.94 -5.45 -11.60
CA GLN A 149 35.26 -4.98 -12.01
C GLN A 149 35.76 -5.69 -13.29
N SER A 150 35.40 -6.95 -13.51
CA SER A 150 35.86 -7.73 -14.66
C SER A 150 35.14 -7.32 -15.94
N ALA A 151 33.82 -7.08 -15.90
CA ALA A 151 33.09 -6.51 -17.03
C ALA A 151 33.65 -5.14 -17.44
N GLY A 152 34.05 -4.32 -16.46
CA GLY A 152 34.69 -3.04 -16.74
C GLY A 152 36.02 -3.09 -17.51
N LYS A 153 36.69 -4.25 -17.58
CA LYS A 153 37.98 -4.43 -18.28
C LYS A 153 37.86 -5.03 -19.69
N LEU A 154 36.68 -5.56 -20.07
CA LEU A 154 36.48 -6.19 -21.38
C LEU A 154 36.34 -5.17 -22.51
N VAL A 155 35.85 -3.96 -22.19
CA VAL A 155 35.69 -2.86 -23.16
C VAL A 155 37.02 -2.36 -23.74
N ASP A 156 38.13 -2.51 -22.99
CA ASP A 156 39.47 -2.09 -23.43
C ASP A 156 40.18 -3.12 -24.35
N LYS A 157 39.54 -4.26 -24.66
CA LYS A 157 40.10 -5.29 -25.55
C LYS A 157 39.08 -5.85 -26.53
N GLU A 158 39.28 -5.49 -27.80
CA GLU A 158 38.70 -6.18 -28.96
C GLU A 158 38.93 -7.70 -28.83
N SER A 159 37.92 -8.44 -28.39
CA SER A 159 37.99 -9.89 -28.24
C SER A 159 36.72 -10.55 -28.79
N LEU A 160 36.93 -11.37 -29.82
CA LEU A 160 35.90 -11.95 -30.70
C LEU A 160 35.24 -13.21 -30.11
N ALA A 161 34.94 -13.19 -28.81
CA ALA A 161 34.08 -14.20 -28.17
C ALA A 161 32.68 -13.61 -27.97
N GLU A 162 31.63 -14.45 -27.94
CA GLU A 162 30.25 -14.03 -27.71
C GLU A 162 30.09 -13.42 -26.30
N ASP A 163 30.38 -12.12 -26.15
CA ASP A 163 30.32 -11.45 -24.87
C ASP A 163 28.87 -11.22 -24.46
N LYS A 164 28.39 -12.09 -23.56
CA LYS A 164 27.08 -12.02 -22.92
C LYS A 164 27.09 -10.84 -21.96
N GLY A 165 26.90 -9.64 -22.50
CA GLY A 165 27.09 -8.37 -21.81
C GLY A 165 26.48 -8.34 -20.40
N LEU A 166 27.17 -7.69 -19.47
CA LEU A 166 26.75 -7.59 -18.07
C LEU A 166 25.70 -6.48 -17.90
N VAL A 167 24.61 -6.77 -17.20
CA VAL A 167 23.65 -5.75 -16.72
C VAL A 167 23.46 -5.88 -15.22
N LEU A 168 23.29 -4.74 -14.56
CA LEU A 168 23.10 -4.64 -13.12
C LEU A 168 21.70 -4.08 -12.82
N VAL A 169 20.85 -4.84 -12.13
CA VAL A 169 19.46 -4.48 -11.84
C VAL A 169 19.29 -4.12 -10.37
N ASP A 170 18.83 -2.90 -10.10
CA ASP A 170 18.43 -2.47 -8.77
C ASP A 170 17.00 -2.95 -8.45
N ALA A 171 16.84 -4.00 -7.64
CA ALA A 171 15.53 -4.54 -7.28
C ALA A 171 14.82 -3.74 -6.17
N ARG A 172 15.17 -2.47 -5.98
CA ARG A 172 14.62 -1.58 -4.94
C ARG A 172 13.61 -0.58 -5.50
N ASN A 173 12.92 0.11 -4.60
CA ASN A 173 12.03 1.21 -4.96
C ASN A 173 12.86 2.47 -5.24
N LEU A 174 12.37 3.36 -6.11
CA LEU A 174 13.08 4.58 -6.53
C LEU A 174 13.61 5.43 -5.36
N TYR A 175 12.84 5.55 -4.26
CA TYR A 175 13.30 6.33 -3.10
C TYR A 175 14.55 5.74 -2.42
N GLU A 176 14.80 4.44 -2.57
CA GLU A 176 16.01 3.77 -2.04
C GLU A 176 17.21 4.02 -2.96
N THR A 177 16.99 3.93 -4.28
CA THR A 177 17.99 4.20 -5.33
C THR A 177 18.43 5.66 -5.35
N ARG A 178 17.51 6.60 -5.08
CA ARG A 178 17.74 8.05 -5.09
C ARG A 178 18.82 8.52 -4.10
N ILE A 179 19.01 7.83 -2.98
CA ILE A 179 20.00 8.22 -1.95
C ILE A 179 21.29 7.41 -2.00
N GLY A 180 21.29 6.28 -2.68
CA GLY A 180 22.49 5.48 -2.89
C GLY A 180 22.22 4.28 -3.79
N LYS A 181 23.15 3.99 -4.69
CA LYS A 181 23.08 2.95 -5.72
C LYS A 181 24.47 2.44 -6.07
N PHE A 182 24.55 1.30 -6.74
CA PHE A 182 25.77 0.97 -7.48
C PHE A 182 25.93 1.92 -8.67
N ASP A 183 27.16 2.34 -8.93
CA ASP A 183 27.49 3.23 -10.05
C ASP A 183 28.84 2.82 -10.64
N MET A 184 28.82 2.45 -11.93
CA MET A 184 29.98 1.94 -12.67
C MET A 184 29.90 2.41 -14.11
N PRO A 185 30.94 3.07 -14.67
CA PRO A 185 30.86 3.66 -16.01
C PRO A 185 30.72 2.63 -17.13
N ASN A 186 31.18 1.39 -16.90
CA ASN A 186 31.28 0.34 -17.92
C ASN A 186 30.27 -0.81 -17.71
N VAL A 187 29.29 -0.65 -16.80
CA VAL A 187 28.23 -1.66 -16.55
C VAL A 187 26.88 -0.96 -16.54
N ASP A 188 26.03 -1.31 -17.50
CA ASP A 188 24.69 -0.74 -17.60
C ASP A 188 23.86 -1.10 -16.36
N THR A 189 23.53 -0.07 -15.59
CA THR A 189 22.81 -0.19 -14.32
C THR A 189 21.36 0.20 -14.53
N LEU A 190 20.55 -0.82 -14.76
CA LEU A 190 19.12 -0.72 -14.97
C LEU A 190 18.43 -0.37 -13.65
N ASP A 191 17.94 0.87 -13.55
CA ASP A 191 17.05 1.35 -12.50
C ASP A 191 15.58 1.21 -12.95
N PRO A 192 14.81 0.27 -12.37
CA PRO A 192 13.40 0.09 -12.70
C PRO A 192 12.52 1.30 -12.36
N ARG A 193 12.99 2.20 -11.48
CA ARG A 193 12.26 3.36 -10.95
C ARG A 193 10.87 3.02 -10.40
N ILE A 194 10.71 1.80 -9.88
CA ILE A 194 9.45 1.30 -9.33
C ILE A 194 9.07 2.02 -8.04
N ARG A 195 7.76 2.15 -7.79
CA ARG A 195 7.25 2.81 -6.57
C ARG A 195 7.20 1.84 -5.39
N GLN A 196 6.90 0.59 -5.71
CA GLN A 196 6.79 -0.54 -4.80
C GLN A 196 7.35 -1.79 -5.50
N TYR A 197 7.90 -2.71 -4.72
CA TYR A 197 8.54 -3.93 -5.25
C TYR A 197 7.61 -4.79 -6.11
N SER A 198 6.29 -4.69 -5.88
CA SER A 198 5.28 -5.40 -6.66
C SER A 198 5.07 -4.86 -8.09
N ASP A 199 5.71 -3.74 -8.45
CA ASP A 199 5.74 -3.24 -9.84
C ASP A 199 6.91 -3.85 -10.64
N LEU A 200 7.88 -4.50 -9.97
CA LEU A 200 9.08 -5.07 -10.60
C LEU A 200 8.81 -6.17 -11.64
N PRO A 201 7.83 -7.08 -11.49
CA PRO A 201 7.53 -8.09 -12.51
C PRO A 201 7.16 -7.46 -13.86
N SER A 202 6.29 -6.44 -13.85
CA SER A 202 5.90 -5.71 -15.07
C SER A 202 7.12 -5.08 -15.72
N TRP A 203 7.96 -4.40 -14.95
CA TRP A 203 9.19 -3.82 -15.49
C TRP A 203 10.12 -4.87 -16.10
N ILE A 204 10.27 -6.05 -15.46
CA ILE A 204 11.05 -7.18 -16.00
C ILE A 204 10.44 -7.72 -17.31
N ASP A 205 9.12 -7.70 -17.45
CA ASP A 205 8.41 -8.12 -18.65
C ASP A 205 8.64 -7.11 -19.79
N ASP A 206 8.38 -5.83 -19.51
CA ASP A 206 8.51 -4.69 -20.43
C ASP A 206 9.96 -4.46 -20.90
N ASN A 207 10.96 -4.87 -20.10
CA ASN A 207 12.38 -4.68 -20.38
C ASN A 207 13.11 -6.02 -20.64
N SER A 208 12.36 -7.09 -20.95
CA SER A 208 12.89 -8.45 -21.10
C SER A 208 14.04 -8.57 -22.12
N GLU A 209 14.00 -7.84 -23.23
CA GLU A 209 15.09 -7.82 -24.23
C GLU A 209 16.38 -7.13 -23.73
N GLN A 210 16.32 -6.28 -22.70
CA GLN A 210 17.52 -5.74 -22.06
C GLN A 210 18.20 -6.76 -21.13
N LEU A 211 17.51 -7.85 -20.78
CA LEU A 211 17.96 -8.91 -19.87
C LEU A 211 18.29 -10.23 -20.60
N ARG A 212 17.63 -10.50 -21.74
CA ARG A 212 17.80 -11.73 -22.53
C ARG A 212 19.23 -11.87 -23.05
N GLY A 213 19.80 -13.07 -22.91
CA GLY A 213 21.15 -13.44 -23.36
C GLY A 213 22.29 -12.86 -22.52
N LYS A 214 21.99 -11.95 -21.58
CA LYS A 214 22.96 -11.21 -20.77
C LYS A 214 23.27 -11.90 -19.45
N ASN A 215 24.36 -11.47 -18.81
CA ASN A 215 24.64 -11.80 -17.42
C ASN A 215 23.96 -10.77 -16.51
N VAL A 216 22.89 -11.16 -15.82
CA VAL A 216 22.06 -10.27 -14.99
C VAL A 216 22.51 -10.35 -13.53
N LEU A 217 23.14 -9.29 -13.01
CA LEU A 217 23.42 -9.14 -11.57
C LEU A 217 22.28 -8.37 -10.91
N MET A 218 21.78 -8.86 -9.78
CA MET A 218 20.71 -8.21 -9.02
C MET A 218 21.16 -7.85 -7.60
N TYR A 219 20.72 -6.70 -7.11
CA TYR A 219 20.93 -6.29 -5.73
C TYR A 219 19.70 -5.64 -5.10
N CYS A 220 19.64 -5.67 -3.77
CA CYS A 220 18.73 -4.87 -2.96
C CYS A 220 19.34 -4.69 -1.55
N THR A 221 18.67 -3.97 -0.65
CA THR A 221 19.16 -3.65 0.71
C THR A 221 19.77 -4.84 1.48
N GLY A 222 19.07 -5.99 1.50
CA GLY A 222 19.39 -7.12 2.38
C GLY A 222 19.28 -8.53 1.78
N GLY A 223 19.04 -8.64 0.46
CA GLY A 223 18.94 -9.90 -0.29
C GLY A 223 17.52 -10.34 -0.67
N ILE A 224 16.57 -10.34 0.28
CA ILE A 224 15.24 -11.00 0.16
C ILE A 224 14.41 -10.71 -1.11
N ARG A 225 14.55 -9.52 -1.72
CA ARG A 225 13.85 -9.16 -2.97
C ARG A 225 14.49 -9.80 -4.21
N CYS A 226 15.79 -10.02 -4.18
CA CYS A 226 16.49 -10.65 -5.30
C CYS A 226 16.07 -12.12 -5.44
N GLU A 227 15.71 -12.81 -4.35
CA GLU A 227 15.31 -14.22 -4.38
C GLU A 227 14.13 -14.47 -5.34
N MET A 228 12.99 -13.80 -5.10
CA MET A 228 11.80 -13.92 -5.95
C MET A 228 12.00 -13.29 -7.33
N ALA A 229 12.71 -12.15 -7.42
CA ALA A 229 12.89 -11.44 -8.68
C ALA A 229 13.82 -12.19 -9.65
N SER A 230 14.92 -12.77 -9.15
CA SER A 230 15.83 -13.59 -9.94
C SER A 230 15.19 -14.92 -10.35
N ALA A 231 14.41 -15.54 -9.46
CA ALA A 231 13.58 -16.70 -9.80
C ALA A 231 12.56 -16.40 -10.90
N TYR A 232 11.96 -15.20 -10.90
CA TYR A 232 11.04 -14.76 -11.95
C TYR A 232 11.73 -14.57 -13.30
N ILE A 233 12.90 -13.92 -13.32
CA ILE A 233 13.71 -13.78 -14.55
C ILE A 233 14.05 -15.18 -15.09
N ARG A 234 14.62 -16.06 -14.26
CA ARG A 234 14.96 -17.45 -14.65
C ARG A 234 13.75 -18.28 -15.09
N SER A 235 12.55 -17.99 -14.58
CA SER A 235 11.32 -18.70 -14.99
C SER A 235 10.86 -18.40 -16.42
N LYS A 236 11.39 -17.34 -17.06
CA LYS A 236 11.13 -17.03 -18.48
C LYS A 236 11.78 -18.01 -19.46
N GLY A 237 12.68 -18.88 -19.00
CA GLY A 237 13.30 -19.92 -19.80
C GLY A 237 14.46 -19.43 -20.66
N ALA A 238 14.47 -19.82 -21.94
CA ALA A 238 15.62 -19.70 -22.82
C ALA A 238 16.14 -18.26 -22.95
N GLY A 239 17.43 -18.07 -22.63
CA GLY A 239 18.11 -16.77 -22.62
C GLY A 239 17.99 -15.99 -21.31
N PHE A 240 17.39 -16.55 -20.25
CA PHE A 240 17.30 -15.91 -18.93
C PHE A 240 17.96 -16.74 -17.82
N GLU A 241 18.87 -17.65 -18.16
CA GLU A 241 19.49 -18.60 -17.22
C GLU A 241 20.53 -17.91 -16.33
N ASN A 242 21.25 -16.93 -16.88
CA ASN A 242 22.43 -16.29 -16.28
C ASN A 242 22.06 -15.15 -15.31
N VAL A 243 21.34 -15.48 -14.24
CA VAL A 243 20.98 -14.52 -13.18
C VAL A 243 21.78 -14.78 -11.91
N PHE A 244 22.37 -13.72 -11.37
CA PHE A 244 23.20 -13.71 -10.17
C PHE A 244 22.66 -12.67 -9.19
N GLN A 245 22.86 -12.88 -7.89
CA GLN A 245 22.36 -11.96 -6.86
C GLN A 245 23.34 -11.75 -5.72
N LEU A 246 23.43 -10.51 -5.23
CA LEU A 246 24.30 -10.15 -4.10
C LEU A 246 23.82 -10.80 -2.80
N TYR A 247 24.58 -11.77 -2.29
CA TYR A 247 24.29 -12.46 -1.04
C TYR A 247 24.25 -11.47 0.13
N GLY A 248 23.15 -11.50 0.89
CA GLY A 248 22.91 -10.55 1.98
C GLY A 248 22.72 -9.09 1.56
N GLY A 249 22.68 -8.79 0.27
CA GLY A 249 22.41 -7.46 -0.28
C GLY A 249 23.49 -6.41 -0.01
N ILE A 250 23.12 -5.13 -0.26
CA ILE A 250 24.00 -3.97 -0.07
C ILE A 250 24.58 -3.95 1.35
N GLN A 251 23.84 -4.39 2.36
CA GLN A 251 24.35 -4.44 3.73
C GLN A 251 25.62 -5.29 3.88
N ARG A 252 25.63 -6.56 3.43
CA ARG A 252 26.85 -7.39 3.49
C ARG A 252 27.96 -6.86 2.59
N TYR A 253 27.60 -6.18 1.49
CA TYR A 253 28.58 -5.54 0.63
C TYR A 253 29.28 -4.35 1.31
N LEU A 254 28.55 -3.46 1.99
CA LEU A 254 29.15 -2.32 2.72
C LEU A 254 29.93 -2.76 3.97
N GLU A 255 29.57 -3.88 4.59
CA GLU A 255 30.39 -4.51 5.65
C GLU A 255 31.74 -5.01 5.10
N GLN A 256 31.78 -5.48 3.85
CA GLN A 256 33.00 -5.96 3.18
C GLN A 256 33.81 -4.83 2.53
N PHE A 257 33.15 -3.75 2.09
CA PHE A 257 33.73 -2.56 1.47
C PHE A 257 33.25 -1.30 2.21
N PRO A 258 33.83 -0.97 3.39
CA PRO A 258 33.36 0.14 4.23
C PRO A 258 33.53 1.53 3.61
N ASP A 259 34.42 1.67 2.61
CA ASP A 259 34.58 2.87 1.79
C ASP A 259 33.42 3.06 0.79
N GLY A 260 32.59 2.03 0.61
CA GLY A 260 31.49 1.95 -0.36
C GLY A 260 31.87 1.21 -1.65
N GLY A 261 33.15 1.08 -2.00
CA GLY A 261 33.59 0.55 -3.30
C GLY A 261 32.79 1.14 -4.48
N PHE A 262 32.11 0.28 -5.24
CA PHE A 262 31.20 0.65 -6.34
C PHE A 262 29.79 1.09 -5.92
N PHE A 263 29.41 0.97 -4.65
CA PHE A 263 28.17 1.55 -4.12
C PHE A 263 28.42 2.98 -3.65
N LYS A 264 27.66 3.93 -4.18
CA LYS A 264 27.77 5.37 -3.89
C LYS A 264 26.55 5.85 -3.09
N GLY A 265 26.77 6.81 -2.20
CA GLY A 265 25.73 7.34 -1.31
C GLY A 265 25.34 6.38 -0.17
N LYS A 266 24.09 6.49 0.29
CA LYS A 266 23.54 5.80 1.47
C LYS A 266 22.60 4.65 1.10
N ASN A 267 22.71 3.51 1.79
CA ASN A 267 21.79 2.39 1.67
C ASN A 267 20.55 2.61 2.55
N PHE A 268 19.38 2.79 1.94
CA PHE A 268 18.10 2.91 2.65
C PHE A 268 17.79 1.64 3.47
N VAL A 269 17.43 1.80 4.75
CA VAL A 269 17.04 0.69 5.65
C VAL A 269 15.65 0.89 6.24
N PHE A 270 14.94 -0.22 6.44
CA PHE A 270 13.53 -0.23 6.87
C PHE A 270 13.39 -0.23 8.40
N ASP A 271 14.21 0.55 9.08
CA ASP A 271 14.25 0.72 10.52
C ASP A 271 14.51 2.19 10.92
N HIS A 272 14.68 2.46 12.21
CA HIS A 272 14.74 3.83 12.72
C HIS A 272 15.99 4.62 12.26
N ARG A 273 17.00 3.95 11.69
CA ARG A 273 18.19 4.60 11.12
C ARG A 273 17.89 5.27 9.78
N ILE A 274 16.82 4.83 9.07
CA ILE A 274 16.36 5.29 7.75
C ILE A 274 17.35 5.02 6.61
N SER A 275 18.64 5.28 6.81
CA SER A 275 19.72 4.86 5.92
C SER A 275 21.00 4.56 6.70
N VAL A 276 21.88 3.75 6.12
CA VAL A 276 23.24 3.46 6.60
C VAL A 276 24.17 3.50 5.39
N GLY A 277 25.39 4.01 5.50
CA GLY A 277 26.25 4.19 4.31
C GLY A 277 27.68 4.57 4.66
N SER A 278 28.51 4.63 3.62
CA SER A 278 29.90 5.08 3.71
C SER A 278 29.96 6.52 4.27
N SER A 279 31.07 6.85 4.91
CA SER A 279 31.43 8.22 5.33
C SER A 279 31.70 9.17 4.14
N ASP A 280 31.58 8.67 2.91
CA ASP A 280 31.70 9.41 1.65
C ASP A 280 30.76 10.63 1.64
N THR A 281 31.31 11.81 1.34
CA THR A 281 30.58 13.09 1.33
C THR A 281 29.75 13.30 0.06
N ASN A 282 29.83 12.37 -0.90
CA ASN A 282 29.16 12.47 -2.19
C ASN A 282 27.64 12.15 -2.10
N ILE A 283 26.88 13.16 -1.70
CA ILE A 283 25.42 13.14 -1.61
C ILE A 283 24.80 13.03 -3.01
N LEU A 284 24.33 11.83 -3.38
CA LEU A 284 23.64 11.58 -4.66
C LEU A 284 22.23 12.16 -4.72
N GLY A 285 21.54 12.21 -3.58
CA GLY A 285 20.17 12.69 -3.50
C GLY A 285 20.09 14.19 -3.71
N THR A 286 18.97 14.67 -4.24
CA THR A 286 18.66 16.10 -4.35
C THR A 286 17.31 16.42 -3.75
N CYS A 287 17.18 17.62 -3.18
CA CYS A 287 15.90 18.16 -2.74
C CYS A 287 14.96 18.34 -3.93
N LEU A 288 13.76 17.77 -3.83
CA LEU A 288 12.69 17.83 -4.83
C LEU A 288 12.31 19.26 -5.24
N LEU A 289 12.49 20.24 -4.36
CA LEU A 289 12.04 21.62 -4.55
C LEU A 289 13.15 22.56 -5.04
N CYS A 290 14.31 22.57 -4.38
CA CYS A 290 15.41 23.49 -4.71
C CYS A 290 16.57 22.85 -5.49
N GLY A 291 16.56 21.54 -5.73
CA GLY A 291 17.60 20.82 -6.46
C GLY A 291 18.94 20.65 -5.72
N LEU A 292 19.15 21.29 -4.57
CA LEU A 292 20.36 21.17 -3.77
C LEU A 292 20.57 19.73 -3.27
N SER A 293 21.83 19.30 -3.17
CA SER A 293 22.22 17.98 -2.66
C SER A 293 21.64 17.74 -1.27
N PHE A 294 20.83 16.68 -1.14
CA PHE A 294 20.17 16.30 0.10
C PHE A 294 19.68 14.85 0.02
N ASP A 295 20.03 14.00 0.99
CA ASP A 295 19.77 12.55 0.97
C ASP A 295 19.11 11.99 2.26
N ASP A 296 18.69 12.85 3.19
CA ASP A 296 18.00 12.43 4.41
C ASP A 296 16.46 12.41 4.23
N TYR A 297 15.82 11.30 4.57
CA TYR A 297 14.36 11.17 4.47
C TYR A 297 13.68 11.53 5.78
N SER A 298 12.97 12.66 5.79
CA SER A 298 11.88 12.84 6.74
C SER A 298 10.69 11.95 6.37
N SER A 299 10.19 11.19 7.34
CA SER A 299 8.99 10.37 7.26
C SER A 299 7.72 11.14 6.85
N ARG A 300 7.70 12.46 7.10
CA ARG A 300 6.65 13.41 6.73
C ARG A 300 6.68 13.74 5.23
N CYS A 301 7.86 13.74 4.61
CA CYS A 301 8.06 14.14 3.21
C CYS A 301 7.66 13.00 2.26
N ARG A 302 6.40 13.03 1.82
CA ARG A 302 5.80 12.02 0.94
C ARG A 302 5.03 12.66 -0.20
N CYS A 303 5.06 12.01 -1.36
CA CYS A 303 4.25 12.43 -2.49
C CYS A 303 2.74 12.38 -2.17
N SER A 304 2.05 13.48 -2.42
CA SER A 304 0.61 13.68 -2.18
C SER A 304 -0.34 12.88 -3.08
N TYR A 305 0.21 12.10 -4.01
CA TYR A 305 -0.53 11.17 -4.88
C TYR A 305 -0.20 9.70 -4.59
N CYS A 306 1.08 9.31 -4.60
CA CYS A 306 1.49 7.91 -4.46
C CYS A 306 2.04 7.53 -3.07
N ARG A 307 2.17 8.49 -2.14
CA ARG A 307 2.72 8.32 -0.78
C ARG A 307 4.18 7.82 -0.67
N MET A 308 4.86 7.64 -1.80
CA MET A 308 6.30 7.39 -1.90
C MET A 308 7.10 8.49 -1.18
N LEU A 309 8.20 8.12 -0.54
CA LEU A 309 9.11 9.05 0.12
C LEU A 309 9.78 9.98 -0.92
N VAL A 310 9.91 11.26 -0.55
CA VAL A 310 10.58 12.29 -1.35
C VAL A 310 11.59 13.04 -0.50
N LEU A 311 12.69 13.45 -1.12
CA LEU A 311 13.75 14.22 -0.48
C LEU A 311 13.37 15.69 -0.47
N VAL A 312 13.32 16.29 0.72
CA VAL A 312 13.06 17.72 0.92
C VAL A 312 13.97 18.17 2.04
N CYS A 313 14.90 19.09 1.74
CA CYS A 313 15.83 19.65 2.71
C CYS A 313 15.10 20.53 3.74
N ASP A 314 15.68 20.71 4.93
CA ASP A 314 15.02 21.41 6.03
C ASP A 314 14.58 22.85 5.69
N SER A 315 15.35 23.56 4.87
CA SER A 315 15.01 24.90 4.36
C SER A 315 13.82 24.92 3.38
N CYS A 316 13.35 23.77 2.89
CA CYS A 316 12.20 23.62 2.00
C CYS A 316 11.05 22.84 2.66
N ARG A 317 11.14 22.55 3.96
CA ARG A 317 10.07 21.88 4.73
C ARG A 317 9.13 22.93 5.32
N GLU A 318 7.91 22.98 4.80
CA GLU A 318 6.80 23.77 5.35
C GLU A 318 5.72 22.83 5.88
N GLU A 319 4.92 23.25 6.87
CA GLU A 319 4.00 22.35 7.58
C GLU A 319 2.85 21.80 6.71
N GLU A 320 2.46 22.54 5.66
CA GLU A 320 1.35 22.18 4.76
C GLU A 320 1.78 21.89 3.31
N ALA A 321 3.09 21.82 3.02
CA ALA A 321 3.59 21.69 1.66
C ALA A 321 3.15 20.40 0.93
N VAL A 322 2.61 20.56 -0.28
CA VAL A 322 2.14 19.47 -1.14
C VAL A 322 3.27 18.99 -2.05
N TYR A 323 3.95 17.92 -1.67
CA TYR A 323 5.02 17.36 -2.49
C TYR A 323 4.51 16.44 -3.61
N VAL A 324 5.11 16.52 -4.80
CA VAL A 324 4.80 15.64 -5.94
C VAL A 324 6.09 15.03 -6.48
N CYS A 325 6.27 13.73 -6.33
CA CYS A 325 7.48 13.05 -6.78
C CYS A 325 7.65 13.13 -8.31
N GLU A 326 8.90 13.00 -8.77
CA GLU A 326 9.31 13.04 -10.17
C GLU A 326 8.50 12.10 -11.07
N LEU A 327 8.17 10.90 -10.57
CA LEU A 327 7.35 9.95 -11.32
C LEU A 327 5.89 10.41 -11.47
N CYS A 328 5.34 11.17 -10.52
CA CYS A 328 3.99 11.72 -10.65
C CYS A 328 3.99 12.95 -11.55
N GLN A 329 5.02 13.81 -11.46
CA GLN A 329 5.22 14.94 -12.37
C GLN A 329 5.24 14.48 -13.84
N LYS A 330 6.03 13.44 -14.15
CA LYS A 330 6.08 12.83 -15.50
C LYS A 330 4.74 12.26 -16.00
N HIS A 331 3.80 11.93 -15.11
CA HIS A 331 2.44 11.50 -15.46
C HIS A 331 1.42 12.66 -15.37
N GLY A 332 1.86 13.89 -15.68
CA GLY A 332 1.03 15.09 -15.72
C GLY A 332 0.39 15.43 -14.37
N LYS A 333 1.17 15.36 -13.27
CA LYS A 333 0.72 15.80 -11.94
C LYS A 333 1.59 16.93 -11.43
N VAL A 334 1.02 18.13 -11.40
CA VAL A 334 1.67 19.34 -10.90
C VAL A 334 1.23 19.66 -9.48
N VAL A 335 1.95 20.59 -8.84
CA VAL A 335 1.45 21.37 -7.71
C VAL A 335 0.80 22.61 -8.32
N GLU A 336 -0.47 22.85 -8.03
CA GLU A 336 -1.11 24.11 -8.41
C GLU A 336 -0.60 25.22 -7.49
N SER A 337 0.32 26.04 -8.00
CA SER A 337 0.79 27.24 -7.33
C SER A 337 -0.27 28.35 -7.49
N ASN A 338 -0.93 28.71 -6.40
CA ASN A 338 -1.84 29.86 -6.35
C ASN A 338 -1.07 31.17 -6.54
N VAL A 339 -0.81 31.55 -7.79
CA VAL A 339 -0.41 32.92 -8.16
C VAL A 339 -1.69 33.66 -8.51
N ALA A 340 -2.15 34.51 -7.60
CA ALA A 340 -3.29 35.37 -7.84
C ALA A 340 -2.85 36.56 -8.71
N GLU A 341 -3.27 36.58 -9.98
CA GLU A 341 -3.28 37.80 -10.78
C GLU A 341 -4.59 38.55 -10.52
N ASN A 342 -4.47 39.84 -10.17
CA ASN A 342 -5.60 40.69 -9.82
C ASN A 342 -6.36 41.16 -11.08
N GLY A 343 -7.70 41.10 -11.04
CA GLY A 343 -8.57 41.55 -12.12
C GLY A 343 -9.97 41.88 -11.59
N GLU A 344 -10.27 43.18 -11.54
CA GLU A 344 -11.41 43.84 -10.91
C GLU A 344 -12.83 43.34 -11.32
N GLN A 345 -13.60 42.92 -10.30
CA GLN A 345 -14.80 43.59 -9.76
C GLN A 345 -16.19 43.48 -10.43
N GLN A 346 -17.18 43.34 -9.53
CA GLN A 346 -18.66 43.45 -9.65
C GLN A 346 -19.47 42.13 -9.87
N ASP A 347 -20.54 41.81 -9.11
CA ASP A 347 -20.94 42.35 -7.78
C ASP A 347 -22.00 41.51 -6.99
N ILE A 348 -22.24 41.89 -5.72
CA ILE A 348 -23.50 41.89 -4.90
C ILE A 348 -24.50 40.70 -5.01
N LEU A 349 -25.10 40.07 -3.96
CA LEU A 349 -25.09 39.98 -2.48
C LEU A 349 -26.03 38.77 -2.12
N PRO A 350 -26.29 38.33 -0.85
CA PRO A 350 -25.78 38.81 0.44
C PRO A 350 -25.09 37.73 1.32
N GLN A 351 -24.38 38.20 2.35
CA GLN A 351 -23.79 37.36 3.39
C GLN A 351 -24.86 36.80 4.36
N VAL A 352 -24.77 35.51 4.69
CA VAL A 352 -25.41 34.92 5.87
C VAL A 352 -24.37 34.72 6.96
N GLN A 353 -24.61 35.25 8.15
CA GLN A 353 -23.71 35.11 9.30
C GLN A 353 -23.61 33.65 9.76
N VAL A 354 -22.42 33.06 9.66
CA VAL A 354 -22.11 31.80 10.34
C VAL A 354 -21.93 32.10 11.83
N LYS A 355 -22.96 31.80 12.64
CA LYS A 355 -22.81 31.75 14.10
C LYS A 355 -22.13 30.46 14.51
N THR A 356 -20.90 30.56 15.00
CA THR A 356 -20.26 29.48 15.77
C THR A 356 -21.09 29.21 17.02
N ILE A 357 -21.75 28.05 17.10
CA ILE A 357 -22.48 27.63 18.29
C ILE A 357 -21.50 26.86 19.20
N SER A 358 -21.31 27.37 20.42
CA SER A 358 -20.51 26.71 21.46
C SER A 358 -21.17 25.40 21.88
N LEU A 359 -20.37 24.35 22.05
CA LEU A 359 -20.84 23.01 22.40
C LEU A 359 -21.08 22.89 23.92
N ASP A 360 -22.09 23.61 24.43
CA ASP A 360 -22.53 23.46 25.82
C ASP A 360 -24.07 23.55 25.95
N THR A 361 -24.59 22.73 26.87
CA THR A 361 -25.98 22.65 27.39
C THR A 361 -26.94 21.64 26.73
N ILE A 362 -27.68 20.92 27.62
CA ILE A 362 -28.82 19.99 27.39
C ILE A 362 -28.42 18.65 26.73
N LEU A 363 -28.51 17.46 27.35
CA LEU A 363 -29.45 16.92 28.34
C LEU A 363 -28.79 16.20 29.54
N SER A 364 -29.43 16.24 30.71
CA SER A 364 -29.06 15.48 31.92
C SER A 364 -29.57 14.03 31.90
N PRO A 365 -28.83 13.05 32.45
CA PRO A 365 -29.29 11.66 32.52
C PRO A 365 -30.25 11.41 33.70
N GLN A 366 -31.50 11.07 33.41
CA GLN A 366 -32.42 10.48 34.37
C GLN A 366 -32.01 9.02 34.64
N LEU A 367 -31.52 8.72 35.85
CA LEU A 367 -31.29 7.33 36.26
C LEU A 367 -32.63 6.59 36.43
N HIS A 368 -32.83 5.51 35.70
CA HIS A 368 -33.72 4.42 36.09
C HIS A 368 -32.92 3.11 36.12
N GLY A 369 -32.91 2.46 37.28
CA GLY A 369 -32.10 1.26 37.51
C GLY A 369 -32.76 0.00 36.96
N GLY A 370 -31.96 -0.82 36.27
CA GLY A 370 -32.32 -2.17 35.86
C GLY A 370 -31.06 -3.01 35.65
N GLN A 371 -30.79 -3.94 36.55
CA GLN A 371 -29.59 -4.79 36.48
C GLN A 371 -29.69 -5.79 35.31
N GLY A 372 -28.61 -5.92 34.53
CA GLY A 372 -28.52 -6.87 33.43
C GLY A 372 -27.25 -6.68 32.61
N THR A 373 -26.10 -7.08 33.14
CA THR A 373 -24.78 -6.93 32.48
C THR A 373 -24.61 -7.86 31.28
N ARG A 374 -25.28 -7.54 30.16
CA ARG A 374 -24.86 -8.00 28.84
C ARG A 374 -23.74 -7.08 28.33
N PRO A 375 -22.69 -7.61 27.66
CA PRO A 375 -21.73 -6.75 26.97
C PRO A 375 -22.46 -5.93 25.89
N PRO A 376 -22.04 -4.66 25.65
CA PRO A 376 -22.70 -3.81 24.66
C PRO A 376 -22.68 -4.48 23.28
N ARG A 377 -23.86 -4.56 22.66
CA ARG A 377 -24.05 -5.12 21.32
C ARG A 377 -23.28 -4.25 20.30
N LYS A 378 -22.46 -4.90 19.46
CA LYS A 378 -21.85 -4.23 18.31
C LYS A 378 -22.90 -3.98 17.22
N LEU A 379 -22.77 -2.86 16.53
CA LEU A 379 -23.58 -2.54 15.35
C LEU A 379 -23.23 -3.49 14.21
N ARG A 380 -24.22 -4.16 13.61
CA ARG A 380 -24.02 -4.98 12.40
C ARG A 380 -24.25 -4.11 11.17
N ILE A 381 -23.21 -3.91 10.37
CA ILE A 381 -23.24 -3.00 9.22
C ILE A 381 -23.04 -3.81 7.93
N LEU A 382 -24.04 -3.76 7.04
CA LEU A 382 -23.94 -4.39 5.72
C LEU A 382 -23.07 -3.54 4.79
N CYS A 383 -22.08 -4.13 4.13
CA CYS A 383 -21.07 -3.42 3.34
C CYS A 383 -21.21 -3.71 1.83
N LEU A 384 -21.63 -2.69 1.07
CA LEU A 384 -21.79 -2.71 -0.39
C LEU A 384 -20.51 -2.18 -1.07
N HIS A 385 -19.87 -3.01 -1.90
CA HIS A 385 -18.64 -2.63 -2.61
C HIS A 385 -18.91 -1.71 -3.82
N GLY A 386 -17.87 -1.11 -4.39
CA GLY A 386 -17.96 -0.29 -5.61
C GLY A 386 -18.00 -1.11 -6.90
N PHE A 387 -18.07 -0.42 -8.04
CA PHE A 387 -18.13 -1.04 -9.37
C PHE A 387 -16.90 -1.92 -9.69
N ARG A 388 -17.11 -3.05 -10.38
CA ARG A 388 -16.10 -4.05 -10.77
C ARG A 388 -15.23 -4.54 -9.60
N GLN A 389 -15.87 -4.72 -8.44
CA GLN A 389 -15.26 -5.24 -7.21
C GLN A 389 -16.02 -6.48 -6.73
N ASN A 390 -15.65 -6.99 -5.56
CA ASN A 390 -16.31 -8.11 -4.89
C ASN A 390 -16.13 -7.97 -3.36
N ALA A 391 -16.93 -8.70 -2.58
CA ALA A 391 -16.95 -8.71 -1.12
C ALA A 391 -15.56 -8.97 -0.53
N SER A 392 -14.85 -9.98 -1.05
CA SER A 392 -13.51 -10.34 -0.60
C SER A 392 -12.52 -9.19 -0.81
N GLY A 393 -12.54 -8.53 -1.97
CA GLY A 393 -11.66 -7.40 -2.30
C GLY A 393 -12.04 -6.11 -1.59
N PHE A 394 -13.31 -5.93 -1.22
CA PHE A 394 -13.74 -4.82 -0.39
C PHE A 394 -13.34 -5.01 1.07
N LYS A 395 -13.62 -6.18 1.65
CA LYS A 395 -13.17 -6.60 3.00
C LYS A 395 -11.66 -6.44 3.18
N GLY A 396 -10.87 -6.77 2.17
CA GLY A 396 -9.42 -6.55 2.16
C GLY A 396 -9.03 -5.07 2.27
N ARG A 397 -9.62 -4.20 1.45
CA ARG A 397 -9.33 -2.75 1.45
C ARG A 397 -9.86 -2.04 2.70
N THR A 398 -10.97 -2.49 3.29
CA THR A 398 -11.54 -1.93 4.52
C THR A 398 -10.99 -2.58 5.80
N ALA A 399 -9.99 -3.46 5.72
CA ALA A 399 -9.45 -4.17 6.89
C ALA A 399 -8.92 -3.22 8.00
N SER A 400 -8.38 -2.05 7.64
CA SER A 400 -7.99 -1.00 8.59
C SER A 400 -9.19 -0.45 9.35
N LEU A 401 -10.29 -0.15 8.63
CA LEU A 401 -11.55 0.33 9.19
C LEU A 401 -12.14 -0.72 10.12
N ALA A 402 -12.28 -1.97 9.66
CA ALA A 402 -12.77 -3.09 10.46
C ALA A 402 -11.97 -3.26 11.77
N LYS A 403 -10.62 -3.18 11.71
CA LYS A 403 -9.76 -3.26 12.89
C LYS A 403 -9.99 -2.10 13.87
N LYS A 404 -10.23 -0.88 13.37
CA LYS A 404 -10.47 0.33 14.17
C LYS A 404 -11.88 0.40 14.76
N LEU A 405 -12.87 -0.20 14.08
CA LEU A 405 -14.26 -0.29 14.54
C LEU A 405 -14.58 -1.58 15.32
N LYS A 406 -13.64 -2.53 15.44
CA LYS A 406 -13.85 -3.90 15.97
C LYS A 406 -14.58 -4.01 17.33
N ASN A 407 -14.53 -2.95 18.16
CA ASN A 407 -15.17 -2.90 19.48
C ASN A 407 -16.62 -2.40 19.41
N ILE A 408 -17.00 -1.69 18.35
CA ILE A 408 -18.30 -1.01 18.20
C ILE A 408 -19.13 -1.52 17.02
N ALA A 409 -18.51 -2.09 15.99
CA ALA A 409 -19.21 -2.62 14.82
C ALA A 409 -18.64 -3.94 14.29
N GLU A 410 -19.52 -4.74 13.71
CA GLU A 410 -19.25 -5.87 12.83
C GLU A 410 -19.56 -5.43 11.38
N LEU A 411 -18.61 -5.64 10.46
CA LEU A 411 -18.79 -5.33 9.05
C LEU A 411 -19.06 -6.63 8.27
N VAL A 412 -20.24 -6.72 7.64
CA VAL A 412 -20.70 -7.89 6.88
C VAL A 412 -20.64 -7.57 5.40
N PHE A 413 -19.87 -8.33 4.62
CA PHE A 413 -19.59 -8.05 3.21
C PHE A 413 -20.34 -9.02 2.30
N VAL A 414 -20.97 -8.50 1.26
CA VAL A 414 -21.71 -9.27 0.25
C VAL A 414 -21.27 -8.89 -1.15
N ASP A 415 -21.30 -9.87 -2.06
CA ASP A 415 -21.09 -9.64 -3.49
C ASP A 415 -22.38 -9.07 -4.09
N ALA A 416 -22.27 -8.15 -5.04
CA ALA A 416 -23.41 -7.62 -5.78
C ALA A 416 -23.91 -8.66 -6.82
N PRO A 417 -25.18 -8.64 -7.24
CA PRO A 417 -25.75 -9.73 -8.04
C PRO A 417 -25.44 -9.65 -9.53
N HIS A 418 -25.01 -8.50 -10.06
CA HIS A 418 -24.65 -8.37 -11.47
C HIS A 418 -23.19 -8.74 -11.66
N GLU A 419 -22.91 -9.96 -12.12
CA GLU A 419 -21.58 -10.36 -12.57
C GLU A 419 -21.26 -9.71 -13.93
N LEU A 420 -20.01 -9.27 -14.10
CA LEU A 420 -19.53 -8.49 -15.23
C LEU A 420 -18.40 -9.22 -15.96
N PRO A 421 -18.33 -9.11 -17.30
CA PRO A 421 -17.26 -9.70 -18.09
C PRO A 421 -15.88 -9.13 -17.71
N PHE A 422 -14.85 -9.94 -17.90
CA PHE A 422 -13.47 -9.52 -17.72
C PHE A 422 -13.05 -8.62 -18.89
N ILE A 423 -12.37 -7.51 -18.62
CA ILE A 423 -11.92 -6.57 -19.66
C ILE A 423 -10.41 -6.72 -19.83
N TYR A 424 -9.96 -6.95 -21.06
CA TYR A 424 -8.54 -6.97 -21.42
C TYR A 424 -8.22 -5.91 -22.46
N HIS A 425 -7.03 -5.31 -22.38
CA HIS A 425 -6.53 -4.36 -23.38
C HIS A 425 -5.48 -5.08 -24.23
N PRO A 426 -5.74 -5.39 -25.51
CA PRO A 426 -4.71 -5.83 -26.43
C PRO A 426 -3.69 -4.71 -26.63
N CYS A 427 -2.40 -5.02 -26.50
CA CYS A 427 -1.35 -4.07 -26.82
C CYS A 427 -1.37 -3.81 -28.34
N VAL A 428 -1.81 -2.62 -28.75
CA VAL A 428 -1.68 -2.14 -30.12
C VAL A 428 -0.46 -1.24 -30.17
N SER A 429 0.61 -1.72 -30.78
CA SER A 429 1.77 -0.91 -31.11
C SER A 429 1.41 0.01 -32.29
N GLU A 430 1.09 1.26 -32.02
CA GLU A 430 1.05 2.30 -33.05
C GLU A 430 2.47 2.63 -33.51
N LEU A 431 2.97 1.83 -34.45
CA LEU A 431 4.09 2.16 -35.31
C LEU A 431 3.55 2.27 -36.73
N GLU A 432 3.26 3.49 -37.15
CA GLU A 432 3.03 3.82 -38.56
C GLU A 432 4.33 3.64 -39.34
N CYS A 433 4.55 2.44 -39.86
CA CYS A 433 5.49 2.20 -40.95
C CYS A 433 4.74 1.62 -42.14
N SER A 434 4.67 2.42 -43.21
CA SER A 434 4.23 1.96 -44.52
C SER A 434 5.24 0.98 -45.09
N ASP A 435 4.88 -0.30 -45.20
CA ASP A 435 5.31 -1.17 -46.30
C ASP A 435 4.38 -2.40 -46.39
N GLU A 436 3.84 -2.66 -47.58
CA GLU A 436 3.04 -3.87 -47.84
C GLU A 436 3.95 -5.09 -48.01
N SER A 437 4.06 -5.93 -46.99
CA SER A 437 4.27 -7.37 -47.20
C SER A 437 3.86 -8.24 -46.00
N SER A 438 2.65 -8.80 -46.11
CA SER A 438 2.28 -10.12 -45.56
C SER A 438 2.80 -10.49 -44.16
N PHE A 439 2.35 -9.78 -43.11
CA PHE A 439 2.34 -10.32 -41.75
C PHE A 439 0.93 -10.80 -41.38
N SER A 440 0.79 -12.07 -40.98
CA SER A 440 -0.47 -12.58 -40.43
C SER A 440 -0.74 -11.93 -39.07
N SER A 441 -1.84 -11.21 -38.95
CA SER A 441 -2.28 -10.57 -37.71
C SER A 441 -2.61 -11.60 -36.64
N GLN A 442 -1.64 -11.89 -35.76
CA GLN A 442 -1.86 -12.72 -34.58
C GLN A 442 -2.80 -11.98 -33.61
N GLN A 443 -4.08 -12.34 -33.64
CA GLN A 443 -5.05 -11.89 -32.65
C GLN A 443 -4.65 -12.41 -31.27
N ILE A 444 -4.33 -11.49 -30.35
CA ILE A 444 -4.06 -11.82 -28.95
C ILE A 444 -5.36 -12.32 -28.32
N LEU A 445 -5.42 -13.63 -28.09
CA LEU A 445 -6.55 -14.30 -27.44
C LEU A 445 -6.67 -13.89 -25.96
N PRO A 446 -7.89 -13.84 -25.42
CA PRO A 446 -8.09 -13.54 -24.01
C PRO A 446 -7.57 -14.66 -23.07
N PRO A 447 -7.19 -14.35 -21.81
CA PRO A 447 -6.67 -15.33 -20.87
C PRO A 447 -7.66 -16.46 -20.53
N THR A 448 -7.19 -17.71 -20.50
CA THR A 448 -8.03 -18.91 -20.34
C THR A 448 -8.33 -19.33 -18.90
N GLU A 449 -7.89 -18.57 -17.89
CA GLU A 449 -8.00 -18.95 -16.48
C GLU A 449 -9.18 -18.32 -15.74
N THR A 450 -9.68 -19.03 -14.72
CA THR A 450 -10.80 -18.62 -13.87
C THR A 450 -10.46 -17.39 -13.01
N CYS A 451 -10.68 -16.21 -13.58
CA CYS A 451 -10.58 -14.95 -12.85
C CYS A 451 -11.70 -14.86 -11.80
N ARG A 452 -11.44 -14.19 -10.66
CA ARG A 452 -12.48 -13.97 -9.64
C ARG A 452 -13.50 -12.96 -10.15
N GLY A 453 -14.78 -13.35 -10.11
CA GLY A 453 -15.93 -12.55 -10.53
C GLY A 453 -15.85 -11.07 -10.15
N LYS A 454 -16.23 -10.24 -11.11
CA LYS A 454 -16.35 -8.79 -10.97
C LYS A 454 -17.82 -8.46 -10.89
N PHE A 455 -18.25 -7.81 -9.82
CA PHE A 455 -19.67 -7.53 -9.61
C PHE A 455 -19.97 -6.03 -9.58
N ALA A 456 -21.23 -5.71 -9.81
CA ALA A 456 -21.79 -4.38 -9.68
C ALA A 456 -23.21 -4.41 -9.12
N TRP A 457 -23.62 -3.30 -8.50
CA TRP A 457 -24.99 -3.06 -8.01
C TRP A 457 -25.90 -2.50 -9.09
N LEU A 458 -25.31 -1.81 -10.08
CA LEU A 458 -25.99 -1.22 -11.22
C LEU A 458 -25.17 -1.47 -12.47
N ILE A 459 -25.82 -1.48 -13.62
CA ILE A 459 -25.22 -1.84 -14.91
C ILE A 459 -25.57 -0.81 -15.96
N ALA A 460 -24.84 -0.81 -17.08
CA ALA A 460 -25.18 0.05 -18.21
C ALA A 460 -26.43 -0.47 -18.92
N PRO A 461 -27.20 0.39 -19.62
CA PRO A 461 -28.18 -0.04 -20.60
C PRO A 461 -27.59 -1.10 -21.55
N ASP A 462 -28.44 -2.03 -22.00
CA ASP A 462 -28.11 -3.11 -22.95
C ASP A 462 -27.01 -4.11 -22.54
N SER A 463 -26.47 -4.05 -21.32
CA SER A 463 -25.52 -5.04 -20.77
C SER A 463 -26.12 -6.43 -20.49
N LYS A 464 -27.39 -6.68 -20.85
CA LYS A 464 -28.09 -7.95 -20.62
C LYS A 464 -27.63 -9.02 -21.62
N GLY A 465 -26.85 -10.00 -21.17
CA GLY A 465 -26.76 -11.32 -21.83
C GLY A 465 -25.37 -11.88 -22.14
N LYS A 466 -24.27 -11.30 -21.64
CA LYS A 466 -22.92 -11.88 -21.81
C LYS A 466 -22.51 -12.69 -20.59
N SER A 467 -21.88 -13.85 -20.82
CA SER A 467 -21.50 -14.78 -19.74
C SER A 467 -20.30 -14.25 -18.94
N ALA A 468 -20.21 -14.62 -17.66
CA ALA A 468 -19.07 -14.32 -16.80
C ALA A 468 -17.72 -14.89 -17.32
N THR A 469 -17.78 -15.82 -18.27
CA THR A 469 -16.61 -16.42 -18.94
C THR A 469 -16.01 -15.56 -20.04
N ASP A 470 -16.77 -14.59 -20.56
CA ASP A 470 -16.46 -13.98 -21.83
C ASP A 470 -15.63 -12.71 -21.60
N TRP A 471 -14.41 -12.71 -22.12
CA TRP A 471 -13.52 -11.57 -22.05
C TRP A 471 -13.87 -10.54 -23.13
N GLU A 472 -14.08 -9.30 -22.72
CA GLU A 472 -14.29 -8.18 -23.61
C GLU A 472 -12.98 -7.43 -23.85
N LYS A 473 -12.71 -7.14 -25.12
CA LYS A 473 -11.66 -6.19 -25.50
C LYS A 473 -12.07 -4.80 -24.98
N ALA A 474 -11.13 -4.08 -24.38
CA ALA A 474 -11.31 -2.67 -24.09
C ALA A 474 -11.29 -1.87 -25.39
N ASP A 475 -12.44 -1.34 -25.78
CA ASP A 475 -12.57 -0.51 -26.99
C ASP A 475 -12.07 0.93 -26.78
N SER A 476 -11.83 1.34 -25.52
CA SER A 476 -11.33 2.67 -25.15
C SER A 476 -10.49 2.62 -23.86
N PRO A 477 -9.70 3.67 -23.56
CA PRO A 477 -9.11 3.87 -22.24
C PRO A 477 -10.17 3.87 -21.12
N PHE A 478 -9.72 3.65 -19.88
CA PHE A 478 -10.59 3.70 -18.69
C PHE A 478 -11.26 5.07 -18.54
N ASP A 479 -12.59 5.12 -18.72
CA ASP A 479 -13.40 6.31 -18.49
C ASP A 479 -13.60 6.54 -16.97
N PRO A 480 -13.05 7.62 -16.39
CA PRO A 480 -13.28 7.96 -14.99
C PRO A 480 -14.75 8.24 -14.67
N LEU A 481 -15.56 8.63 -15.66
CA LEU A 481 -16.98 8.96 -15.52
C LEU A 481 -17.93 7.80 -15.86
N GLN A 482 -17.41 6.59 -16.09
CA GLN A 482 -18.20 5.39 -16.44
C GLN A 482 -19.33 5.10 -15.44
N TYR A 483 -19.20 5.55 -14.19
CA TYR A 483 -20.23 5.41 -13.17
C TYR A 483 -21.55 6.12 -13.51
N LEU A 484 -21.52 7.19 -14.30
CA LEU A 484 -22.71 7.92 -14.75
C LEU A 484 -23.59 7.10 -15.70
N GLN A 485 -23.00 6.11 -16.38
CA GLN A 485 -23.71 5.23 -17.33
C GLN A 485 -24.41 4.05 -16.64
N GLN A 486 -24.14 3.81 -15.35
CA GLN A 486 -24.60 2.65 -14.59
C GLN A 486 -26.00 2.90 -14.00
N THR A 487 -26.99 2.97 -14.88
CA THR A 487 -28.37 3.39 -14.56
C THR A 487 -29.37 2.23 -14.43
N GLU A 488 -28.99 1.02 -14.84
CA GLU A 488 -29.89 -0.14 -14.94
C GLU A 488 -29.66 -1.20 -13.86
N GLY A 489 -30.60 -2.15 -13.75
CA GLY A 489 -30.46 -3.34 -12.91
C GLY A 489 -30.80 -3.16 -11.42
N PHE A 490 -31.40 -2.03 -11.04
CA PHE A 490 -31.80 -1.73 -9.66
C PHE A 490 -32.70 -2.80 -9.03
N ASP A 491 -33.73 -3.28 -9.72
CA ASP A 491 -34.71 -4.22 -9.17
C ASP A 491 -34.10 -5.57 -8.77
N VAL A 492 -33.14 -6.06 -9.56
CA VAL A 492 -32.38 -7.30 -9.27
C VAL A 492 -31.55 -7.10 -8.01
N SER A 493 -30.85 -5.97 -7.90
CA SER A 493 -30.07 -5.59 -6.71
C SER A 493 -30.94 -5.39 -5.48
N LEU A 494 -32.13 -4.81 -5.63
CA LEU A 494 -33.09 -4.65 -4.56
C LEU A 494 -33.62 -6.01 -4.08
N SER A 495 -34.08 -6.88 -4.99
CA SER A 495 -34.59 -8.21 -4.66
C SER A 495 -33.52 -9.09 -3.99
N TYR A 496 -32.28 -9.01 -4.46
CA TYR A 496 -31.14 -9.67 -3.83
C TYR A 496 -30.89 -9.12 -2.42
N LEU A 497 -30.88 -7.80 -2.23
CA LEU A 497 -30.68 -7.20 -0.91
C LEU A 497 -31.82 -7.52 0.07
N LYS A 498 -33.08 -7.59 -0.37
CA LYS A 498 -34.19 -8.09 0.47
C LYS A 498 -33.90 -9.51 0.98
N THR A 499 -33.37 -10.37 0.11
CA THR A 499 -32.95 -11.74 0.48
C THR A 499 -31.82 -11.74 1.52
N ILE A 500 -30.82 -10.86 1.36
CA ILE A 500 -29.73 -10.69 2.34
C ILE A 500 -30.23 -10.16 3.68
N PHE A 501 -31.11 -9.15 3.70
CA PHE A 501 -31.69 -8.61 4.94
C PHE A 501 -32.54 -9.64 5.67
N SER A 502 -33.32 -10.46 4.95
CA SER A 502 -34.10 -11.56 5.52
C SER A 502 -33.23 -12.70 6.06
N ARG A 503 -32.17 -13.10 5.35
CA ARG A 503 -31.31 -14.24 5.71
C ARG A 503 -30.27 -13.92 6.77
N ASP A 504 -29.56 -12.80 6.61
CA ASP A 504 -28.33 -12.47 7.36
C ASP A 504 -28.53 -11.31 8.35
N GLY A 505 -29.71 -10.70 8.39
CA GLY A 505 -30.08 -9.61 9.28
C GLY A 505 -30.33 -10.03 10.74
N PRO A 506 -30.78 -9.11 11.61
CA PRO A 506 -30.98 -7.68 11.33
C PRO A 506 -29.64 -6.93 11.22
N PHE A 507 -29.64 -5.86 10.42
CA PHE A 507 -28.54 -4.92 10.28
C PHE A 507 -28.90 -3.58 10.95
N ASP A 508 -27.96 -3.00 11.69
CA ASP A 508 -28.12 -1.68 12.31
C ASP A 508 -27.94 -0.55 11.30
N GLY A 509 -27.12 -0.76 10.27
CA GLY A 509 -26.81 0.25 9.26
C GLY A 509 -26.27 -0.37 7.98
N ILE A 510 -26.09 0.48 6.97
CA ILE A 510 -25.50 0.11 5.69
C ILE A 510 -24.27 1.00 5.42
N LEU A 511 -23.23 0.43 4.82
CA LEU A 511 -22.04 1.15 4.37
C LEU A 511 -21.85 0.85 2.89
N GLY A 512 -21.93 1.88 2.05
CA GLY A 512 -21.64 1.80 0.63
C GLY A 512 -20.32 2.49 0.28
N PHE A 513 -19.64 1.98 -0.75
CA PHE A 513 -18.47 2.63 -1.34
C PHE A 513 -18.66 2.79 -2.85
N SER A 514 -18.40 3.99 -3.39
CA SER A 514 -18.54 4.29 -4.82
C SER A 514 -19.96 3.94 -5.31
N GLN A 515 -20.11 3.12 -6.34
CA GLN A 515 -21.41 2.60 -6.78
C GLN A 515 -22.24 1.95 -5.66
N GLY A 516 -21.61 1.28 -4.68
CA GLY A 516 -22.30 0.74 -3.51
C GLY A 516 -22.88 1.82 -2.60
N ALA A 517 -22.31 3.03 -2.59
CA ALA A 517 -22.89 4.19 -1.90
C ALA A 517 -24.08 4.77 -2.67
N ALA A 518 -24.03 4.81 -4.01
CA ALA A 518 -25.20 5.17 -4.81
C ALA A 518 -26.37 4.20 -4.58
N MET A 519 -26.11 2.88 -4.58
CA MET A 519 -27.11 1.86 -4.24
C MET A 519 -27.66 2.02 -2.82
N ALA A 520 -26.79 2.24 -1.82
CA ALA A 520 -27.22 2.47 -0.44
C ALA A 520 -28.08 3.73 -0.29
N ALA A 521 -27.79 4.80 -1.02
CA ALA A 521 -28.60 6.02 -1.02
C ALA A 521 -30.00 5.80 -1.63
N LEU A 522 -30.13 4.99 -2.69
CA LEU A 522 -31.46 4.61 -3.21
C LEU A 522 -32.29 3.86 -2.17
N LEU A 523 -31.67 2.98 -1.38
CA LEU A 523 -32.35 2.29 -0.28
C LEU A 523 -32.80 3.26 0.82
N CYS A 524 -32.00 4.30 1.12
CA CYS A 524 -32.42 5.38 2.01
C CYS A 524 -33.62 6.15 1.46
N ALA A 525 -33.60 6.51 0.18
CA ALA A 525 -34.71 7.24 -0.47
C ALA A 525 -36.00 6.41 -0.52
N GLN A 526 -35.90 5.09 -0.71
CA GLN A 526 -37.04 4.18 -0.75
C GLN A 526 -37.41 3.59 0.62
N LYS A 527 -36.75 3.99 1.71
CA LYS A 527 -36.89 3.39 3.05
C LYS A 527 -38.34 3.28 3.55
N GLY A 528 -39.18 4.27 3.25
CA GLY A 528 -40.62 4.22 3.58
C GLY A 528 -41.40 3.12 2.84
N ARG A 529 -41.02 2.81 1.59
CA ARG A 529 -41.61 1.74 0.77
C ARG A 529 -41.03 0.35 1.08
N LEU A 530 -39.80 0.30 1.62
CA LEU A 530 -39.05 -0.93 1.91
C LEU A 530 -39.15 -1.38 3.38
N LYS A 531 -39.86 -0.64 4.23
CA LYS A 531 -40.05 -0.93 5.65
C LYS A 531 -40.61 -2.34 5.87
N GLY A 532 -39.96 -3.14 6.70
CA GLY A 532 -40.28 -4.55 6.92
C GLY A 532 -39.53 -5.55 6.01
N ASP A 533 -39.09 -5.12 4.83
CA ASP A 533 -38.21 -5.92 3.95
C ASP A 533 -36.72 -5.58 4.16
N ILE A 534 -36.41 -4.28 4.26
CA ILE A 534 -35.06 -3.73 4.45
C ILE A 534 -35.14 -2.63 5.51
N ASP A 535 -34.86 -2.99 6.76
CA ASP A 535 -34.83 -2.07 7.89
C ASP A 535 -33.38 -1.84 8.39
N PHE A 536 -32.97 -0.57 8.43
CA PHE A 536 -31.69 -0.14 9.01
C PHE A 536 -31.81 1.29 9.58
N ARG A 537 -30.95 1.63 10.55
CA ARG A 537 -31.04 2.89 11.30
C ARG A 537 -30.23 4.04 10.67
N PHE A 538 -29.10 3.74 10.03
CA PHE A 538 -28.21 4.73 9.43
C PHE A 538 -27.50 4.23 8.17
N ALA A 539 -26.97 5.17 7.38
CA ALA A 539 -26.11 4.88 6.22
C ALA A 539 -24.72 5.52 6.36
N ILE A 540 -23.70 4.89 5.77
CA ILE A 540 -22.36 5.45 5.57
C ILE A 540 -22.07 5.41 4.07
N LEU A 541 -21.84 6.56 3.46
CA LEU A 541 -21.82 6.75 2.01
C LEU A 541 -20.45 7.29 1.59
N CYS A 542 -19.55 6.39 1.21
CA CYS A 542 -18.16 6.74 0.88
C CYS A 542 -17.96 6.94 -0.63
N SER A 543 -17.52 8.13 -1.06
CA SER A 543 -17.44 8.56 -2.47
C SER A 543 -18.71 8.21 -3.26
N GLY A 544 -19.89 8.48 -2.70
CA GLY A 544 -21.18 8.22 -3.35
C GLY A 544 -21.55 9.30 -4.37
N PHE A 545 -22.51 8.96 -5.24
CA PHE A 545 -23.10 9.86 -6.24
C PHE A 545 -24.61 9.63 -6.32
N ALA A 546 -25.35 10.67 -6.72
CA ALA A 546 -26.77 10.54 -7.08
C ALA A 546 -26.90 9.94 -8.48
N LEU A 547 -28.01 9.24 -8.74
CA LEU A 547 -28.26 8.58 -10.02
C LEU A 547 -29.25 9.41 -10.85
N PRO A 548 -28.94 9.75 -12.11
CA PRO A 548 -29.65 10.78 -12.86
C PRO A 548 -31.08 10.40 -13.28
N PHE A 549 -31.46 9.12 -13.20
CA PHE A 549 -32.78 8.62 -13.57
C PHE A 549 -33.78 8.58 -12.41
N VAL A 550 -33.36 8.93 -11.19
CA VAL A 550 -34.25 8.98 -10.02
C VAL A 550 -34.41 10.43 -9.60
N GLU A 551 -35.55 11.01 -9.93
CA GLU A 551 -35.96 12.32 -9.40
C GLU A 551 -36.22 12.20 -7.89
N ILE A 552 -35.20 12.57 -7.12
CA ILE A 552 -35.27 12.70 -5.65
C ILE A 552 -35.21 14.19 -5.35
N GLU A 553 -36.25 14.73 -4.72
CA GLU A 553 -36.27 16.12 -4.29
C GLU A 553 -35.18 16.36 -3.23
N SER A 554 -34.49 17.50 -3.30
CA SER A 554 -33.49 17.89 -2.28
C SER A 554 -34.13 17.93 -0.89
N GLY A 555 -33.44 17.38 0.11
CA GLY A 555 -33.96 17.28 1.47
C GLY A 555 -35.10 16.27 1.69
N SER A 556 -35.38 15.34 0.77
CA SER A 556 -36.47 14.35 0.94
C SER A 556 -36.07 13.03 1.60
N ILE A 557 -34.77 12.70 1.71
CA ILE A 557 -34.32 11.44 2.29
C ILE A 557 -34.20 11.53 3.81
N ASN A 558 -35.20 11.01 4.52
CA ASN A 558 -35.20 10.84 5.98
C ASN A 558 -34.40 9.59 6.42
N CYS A 559 -33.08 9.70 6.45
CA CYS A 559 -32.21 8.68 7.04
C CYS A 559 -30.90 9.29 7.55
N PRO A 560 -30.53 9.11 8.84
CA PRO A 560 -29.23 9.51 9.34
C PRO A 560 -28.09 8.95 8.48
N SER A 561 -27.22 9.81 7.98
CA SER A 561 -26.20 9.48 7.00
C SER A 561 -24.84 10.07 7.36
N LEU A 562 -23.77 9.33 7.05
CA LEU A 562 -22.40 9.79 7.13
C LEU A 562 -21.79 9.77 5.72
N HIS A 563 -21.67 10.95 5.11
CA HIS A 563 -21.09 11.11 3.78
C HIS A 563 -19.58 11.32 3.92
N ILE A 564 -18.78 10.53 3.21
CA ILE A 564 -17.32 10.57 3.32
C ILE A 564 -16.73 10.65 1.91
N PHE A 565 -16.09 11.76 1.54
CA PHE A 565 -15.61 11.96 0.16
C PHE A 565 -14.40 12.89 0.06
N GLY A 566 -13.75 12.90 -1.11
CA GLY A 566 -12.57 13.72 -1.36
C GLY A 566 -12.88 15.22 -1.30
N CYS A 567 -12.18 16.02 -0.48
CA CYS A 567 -12.45 17.47 -0.33
C CYS A 567 -12.08 18.31 -1.58
N VAL A 568 -10.95 17.99 -2.23
CA VAL A 568 -10.41 18.79 -3.34
C VAL A 568 -10.90 18.25 -4.69
N PRO A 569 -11.35 19.12 -5.63
CA PRO A 569 -11.63 18.74 -7.02
C PRO A 569 -10.46 17.97 -7.67
N GLY A 570 -10.75 16.92 -8.45
CA GLY A 570 -9.73 16.14 -9.17
C GLY A 570 -8.83 15.22 -8.32
N LYS A 571 -8.94 15.23 -6.98
CA LYS A 571 -8.23 14.28 -6.08
C LYS A 571 -8.90 12.91 -6.06
N ASP A 572 -10.23 12.87 -5.90
CA ASP A 572 -11.02 11.72 -6.29
C ASP A 572 -11.25 11.84 -7.81
N ARG A 573 -10.63 10.91 -8.55
CA ARG A 573 -10.69 10.86 -10.03
C ARG A 573 -11.76 9.92 -10.56
N GLN A 574 -12.52 9.28 -9.68
CA GLN A 574 -13.66 8.47 -10.08
C GLN A 574 -14.93 9.29 -9.84
N ILE A 575 -15.10 9.85 -8.64
CA ILE A 575 -16.28 10.63 -8.26
C ILE A 575 -15.86 12.05 -7.86
N ALA A 576 -16.40 13.07 -8.50
CA ALA A 576 -16.08 14.46 -8.15
C ALA A 576 -16.68 14.87 -6.79
N ASN A 577 -15.98 15.72 -6.02
CA ASN A 577 -16.47 16.28 -4.74
C ASN A 577 -17.90 16.82 -4.87
N LYS A 578 -18.15 17.59 -5.94
CA LYS A 578 -19.47 18.19 -6.22
C LYS A 578 -20.57 17.13 -6.29
N THR A 579 -20.33 16.01 -6.96
CA THR A 579 -21.29 14.91 -7.12
C THR A 579 -21.61 14.21 -5.79
N SER A 580 -20.63 14.05 -4.90
CA SER A 580 -20.87 13.53 -3.55
C SER A 580 -21.57 14.55 -2.63
N ARG A 581 -21.33 15.85 -2.83
CA ARG A 581 -22.03 16.93 -2.12
C ARG A 581 -23.48 17.06 -2.59
N GLU A 582 -23.73 16.99 -3.90
CA GLU A 582 -25.07 16.93 -4.50
C GLU A 582 -25.86 15.75 -3.91
N LEU A 583 -25.26 14.55 -3.82
CA LEU A 583 -25.87 13.42 -3.11
C LEU A 583 -26.22 13.74 -1.65
N SER A 584 -25.34 14.43 -0.91
CA SER A 584 -25.61 14.80 0.49
C SER A 584 -26.75 15.80 0.67
N SER A 585 -27.04 16.62 -0.36
CA SER A 585 -28.16 17.57 -0.37
C SER A 585 -29.54 16.94 -0.62
N LEU A 586 -29.59 15.65 -0.96
CA LEU A 586 -30.84 14.89 -1.07
C LEU A 586 -31.40 14.44 0.29
N PHE A 587 -30.57 14.47 1.33
CA PHE A 587 -30.95 14.09 2.70
C PHE A 587 -31.47 15.29 3.48
N GLU A 588 -32.45 15.06 4.36
CA GLU A 588 -33.03 16.10 5.23
C GLU A 588 -31.96 16.84 6.05
N ASP A 589 -32.17 18.14 6.28
CA ASP A 589 -31.29 18.96 7.12
C ASP A 589 -31.13 18.34 8.52
N GLY A 590 -29.87 18.13 8.94
CA GLY A 590 -29.53 17.47 10.20
C GLY A 590 -29.48 15.93 10.16
N CYS A 591 -29.93 15.28 9.07
CA CYS A 591 -29.68 13.85 8.86
C CYS A 591 -28.24 13.57 8.41
N SER A 592 -27.65 14.46 7.61
CA SER A 592 -26.30 14.33 7.05
C SER A 592 -25.19 14.81 7.98
N VAL A 593 -24.18 13.97 8.20
CA VAL A 593 -22.84 14.34 8.67
C VAL A 593 -21.86 14.18 7.51
N ILE A 594 -21.01 15.18 7.27
CA ILE A 594 -20.05 15.18 6.16
C ILE A 594 -18.62 15.12 6.70
N ILE A 595 -17.83 14.18 6.19
CA ILE A 595 -16.38 14.08 6.40
C ILE A 595 -15.69 14.25 5.05
N GLU A 596 -15.00 15.36 4.85
CA GLU A 596 -14.23 15.60 3.63
C GLU A 596 -12.73 15.34 3.86
N HIS A 597 -12.06 14.68 2.90
CA HIS A 597 -10.67 14.26 3.08
C HIS A 597 -9.77 14.41 1.84
N ASP A 598 -8.48 14.61 2.07
CA ASP A 598 -7.43 14.78 1.04
C ASP A 598 -7.00 13.49 0.30
N CYS A 599 -7.51 12.33 0.72
CA CYS A 599 -6.99 11.01 0.35
C CYS A 599 -7.48 10.43 -0.99
N GLY A 600 -8.35 11.12 -1.74
CA GLY A 600 -8.92 10.63 -3.00
C GLY A 600 -9.96 9.51 -2.81
N HIS A 601 -10.12 8.62 -3.79
CA HIS A 601 -11.17 7.58 -3.83
C HIS A 601 -10.94 6.41 -2.84
N ILE A 602 -10.93 6.66 -1.53
CA ILE A 602 -10.76 5.67 -0.46
C ILE A 602 -11.61 5.99 0.77
N ILE A 603 -11.81 5.02 1.66
CA ILE A 603 -12.34 5.30 3.01
C ILE A 603 -11.17 5.70 3.93
N PRO A 604 -11.15 6.92 4.49
CA PRO A 604 -10.09 7.38 5.37
C PRO A 604 -10.14 6.66 6.72
N THR A 605 -8.97 6.25 7.24
CA THR A 605 -8.86 5.58 8.55
C THR A 605 -7.84 6.22 9.50
N ARG A 606 -7.30 7.40 9.14
CA ARG A 606 -6.50 8.26 10.02
C ARG A 606 -7.40 9.16 10.87
N THR A 607 -6.88 9.64 12.00
CA THR A 607 -7.46 10.74 12.78
C THR A 607 -7.32 12.05 11.96
N PRO A 608 -8.28 12.99 12.00
CA PRO A 608 -9.52 12.98 12.80
C PRO A 608 -10.62 12.04 12.26
N TYR A 609 -10.62 11.77 10.95
CA TYR A 609 -11.72 11.08 10.25
C TYR A 609 -12.22 9.78 10.90
N ILE A 610 -11.32 8.92 11.40
CA ILE A 610 -11.74 7.68 12.06
C ILE A 610 -12.49 7.92 13.38
N ASP A 611 -12.17 9.01 14.07
CA ASP A 611 -12.77 9.37 15.34
C ASP A 611 -14.11 10.10 15.12
N GLU A 612 -14.26 10.82 14.01
CA GLU A 612 -15.55 11.30 13.49
C GLU A 612 -16.48 10.14 13.07
N ILE A 613 -15.97 9.14 12.33
CA ILE A 613 -16.71 7.91 11.99
C ILE A 613 -17.19 7.19 13.26
N LYS A 614 -16.32 7.08 14.29
CA LYS A 614 -16.74 6.55 15.60
C LYS A 614 -17.80 7.44 16.22
N GLY A 615 -17.64 8.75 16.25
CA GLY A 615 -18.58 9.70 16.86
C GLY A 615 -19.98 9.55 16.27
N PHE A 616 -20.09 9.43 14.94
CA PHE A 616 -21.34 9.11 14.27
C PHE A 616 -21.93 7.77 14.73
N LEU A 617 -21.13 6.70 14.74
CA LEU A 617 -21.58 5.36 15.13
C LEU A 617 -22.01 5.26 16.60
N HIS A 618 -21.38 6.00 17.52
CA HIS A 618 -21.76 6.00 18.94
C HIS A 618 -23.15 6.60 19.20
N ARG A 619 -23.74 7.33 18.25
CA ARG A 619 -25.15 7.78 18.31
C ARG A 619 -26.17 6.63 18.21
N PHE A 620 -25.71 5.42 17.87
CA PHE A 620 -26.57 4.25 17.61
C PHE A 620 -26.26 3.05 18.51
N LEU A 621 -25.26 3.15 19.39
CA LEU A 621 -24.91 2.16 20.42
C LEU A 621 -25.73 2.39 21.70
#